data_AF-A0A8I2FVR8-F1
#
_entry.id   AF-A0A8I2FVR8-F1
#
_cell.length_a   1.000
_cell.length_b   1.000
_cell.length_c   1.000
_cell.angle_alpha   90.00
_cell.angle_beta   90.00
_cell.angle_gamma   90.00
#
_symmetry.space_group_name_H-M   'P 1'
#
loop_
_entity.id
_entity.type
_entity.pdbx_description
1 polymer ?
#
loop_
_entity_poly.entity_id
_entity_poly.type
_entity_poly.pdbx_seq_one_letter_code
_entity_poly.pdbx_strand_id
1 'polypeptide(L)'
;MRKCHIIVQEAVNQMENAARIALDALVSSRIEQEPAFTDRLLGGIEHAMDGFRHEGIIWTAKTFTDRGHKSQESRIGADFAGVLKLDLARVSLSTGFLAQAKLVDPRDSLSKKEYQRLVSQCRFMLHISPASYVFLYSVSGIQIVPAISLTNAKQRNPYLLYKMTFSQFFEYHLASFIGDYRLGIPSIEAIKNLRTDSIAQRVLFLSATSSKSRSK
;
A
#
# COMPACT_ATOMS: atom_id res chain seq x y z
N MET A 1 3.39 23.79 -13.56
CA MET A 1 2.65 22.54 -13.33
C MET A 1 2.99 21.43 -14.34
N ARG A 2 3.11 21.68 -15.66
CA ARG A 2 3.42 20.61 -16.66
C ARG A 2 4.67 19.75 -16.35
N LYS A 3 5.79 20.33 -15.90
CA LYS A 3 7.02 19.58 -15.61
C LYS A 3 6.86 18.55 -14.46
N CYS A 4 6.14 18.92 -13.39
CA CYS A 4 5.96 18.02 -12.25
C CYS A 4 5.11 16.80 -12.62
N HIS A 5 4.05 17.01 -13.41
CA HIS A 5 3.22 15.93 -13.92
C HIS A 5 4.02 14.97 -14.82
N ILE A 6 4.89 15.50 -15.69
CA ILE A 6 5.75 14.67 -16.55
C ILE A 6 6.70 13.80 -15.71
N ILE A 7 7.38 14.39 -14.71
CA ILE A 7 8.30 13.66 -13.83
C ILE A 7 7.58 12.54 -13.07
N VAL A 8 6.38 12.82 -12.54
CA VAL A 8 5.57 11.79 -11.86
C VAL A 8 5.22 10.65 -12.82
N GLN A 9 4.79 10.96 -14.05
CA GLN A 9 4.45 9.96 -15.05
C GLN A 9 5.67 9.13 -15.49
N GLU A 10 6.84 9.75 -15.64
CA GLU A 10 8.09 9.04 -15.93
C GLU A 10 8.47 8.09 -14.78
N ALA A 11 8.37 8.53 -13.53
CA ALA A 11 8.60 7.69 -12.36
C ALA A 11 7.62 6.51 -12.31
N VAL A 12 6.32 6.76 -12.52
CA VAL A 12 5.30 5.71 -12.59
C VAL A 12 5.64 4.67 -13.67
N ASN A 13 6.05 5.12 -14.86
CA ASN A 13 6.45 4.22 -15.95
C ASN A 13 7.65 3.34 -15.57
N GLN A 14 8.63 3.87 -14.82
CA GLN A 14 9.75 3.06 -14.31
C GLN A 14 9.27 2.00 -13.32
N MET A 15 8.40 2.38 -12.37
CA MET A 15 7.83 1.45 -11.40
C MET A 15 6.95 0.38 -12.06
N GLU A 16 6.17 0.74 -13.08
CA GLU A 16 5.35 -0.20 -13.85
C GLU A 16 6.20 -1.21 -14.62
N ASN A 17 7.31 -0.77 -15.22
CA ASN A 17 8.23 -1.68 -15.89
C ASN A 17 8.83 -2.70 -14.91
N ALA A 18 9.22 -2.25 -13.71
CA ALA A 18 9.67 -3.15 -12.66
C ALA A 18 8.57 -4.13 -12.22
N ALA A 19 7.34 -3.65 -12.04
CA ALA A 19 6.19 -4.48 -11.68
C ALA A 19 5.88 -5.54 -12.75
N ARG A 20 5.99 -5.19 -14.03
CA ARG A 20 5.81 -6.12 -15.15
C ARG A 20 6.84 -7.26 -15.11
N ILE A 21 8.11 -6.97 -14.81
CA ILE A 21 9.15 -8.00 -14.68
C ILE A 21 8.83 -8.97 -13.53
N ALA A 22 8.30 -8.48 -12.41
CA ALA A 22 7.87 -9.32 -11.30
C ALA A 22 6.64 -10.17 -11.70
N LEU A 23 5.65 -9.58 -12.38
CA LEU A 23 4.48 -10.28 -12.91
C LEU A 23 4.85 -11.36 -13.92
N ASP A 24 5.79 -11.11 -14.83
CA ASP A 24 6.25 -12.12 -15.80
C ASP A 24 6.86 -13.34 -15.09
N ALA A 25 7.53 -13.13 -13.95
CA ALA A 25 8.04 -14.24 -13.12
C ALA A 25 6.93 -15.03 -12.42
N LEU A 26 5.83 -14.37 -12.03
CA LEU A 26 4.65 -15.04 -11.49
C LEU A 26 3.90 -15.84 -12.58
N VAL A 27 3.69 -15.23 -13.75
CA VAL A 27 2.98 -15.85 -14.90
C VAL A 27 3.73 -17.07 -15.42
N SER A 28 5.07 -17.03 -15.42
CA SER A 28 5.90 -18.16 -15.84
C SER A 28 6.19 -19.17 -14.73
N SER A 29 5.50 -19.08 -13.58
CA SER A 29 5.67 -19.97 -12.42
C SER A 29 7.11 -20.03 -11.87
N ARG A 30 7.95 -19.03 -12.17
CA ARG A 30 9.27 -18.89 -11.53
C ARG A 30 9.16 -18.45 -10.08
N ILE A 31 8.02 -17.86 -9.72
CA ILE A 31 7.65 -17.45 -8.37
C ILE A 31 6.21 -17.88 -8.14
N GLU A 32 5.97 -18.65 -7.09
CA GLU A 32 4.63 -19.13 -6.73
C GLU A 32 4.17 -18.61 -5.36
N GLN A 33 5.11 -18.08 -4.58
CA GLN A 33 4.88 -17.68 -3.20
C GLN A 33 4.78 -16.16 -3.05
N GLU A 34 3.79 -15.71 -2.28
CA GLU A 34 3.48 -14.30 -2.00
C GLU A 34 4.68 -13.49 -1.45
N PRO A 35 5.49 -14.00 -0.50
CA PRO A 35 6.67 -13.26 -0.02
C PRO A 35 7.73 -13.06 -1.11
N ALA A 36 8.04 -14.11 -1.88
CA ALA A 36 9.03 -14.04 -2.94
C ALA A 36 8.62 -13.09 -4.08
N PHE A 37 7.32 -13.01 -4.38
CA PHE A 37 6.79 -12.03 -5.32
C PHE A 37 6.94 -10.62 -4.77
N THR A 38 6.58 -10.41 -3.50
CA THR A 38 6.67 -9.10 -2.82
C THR A 38 8.11 -8.60 -2.82
N ASP A 39 9.08 -9.42 -2.41
CA ASP A 39 10.49 -9.04 -2.38
C ASP A 39 11.01 -8.66 -3.77
N ARG A 40 10.66 -9.45 -4.81
CA ARG A 40 11.06 -9.15 -6.18
C ARG A 40 10.44 -7.88 -6.72
N LEU A 41 9.15 -7.65 -6.45
CA LEU A 41 8.45 -6.43 -6.84
C LEU A 41 9.12 -5.21 -6.20
N LEU A 42 9.30 -5.23 -4.88
CA LEU A 42 9.85 -4.10 -4.13
C LEU A 42 11.30 -3.82 -4.53
N GLY A 43 12.16 -4.84 -4.59
CA GLY A 43 13.55 -4.69 -5.03
C GLY A 43 13.65 -4.20 -6.47
N GLY A 44 12.74 -4.65 -7.35
CA GLY A 44 12.65 -4.14 -8.72
C GLY A 44 12.27 -2.66 -8.78
N ILE A 45 11.30 -2.23 -7.99
CA ILE A 45 10.89 -0.82 -7.91
C ILE A 45 12.03 0.04 -7.35
N GLU A 46 12.67 -0.37 -6.26
CA GLU A 46 13.81 0.36 -5.69
C GLU A 46 14.94 0.51 -6.72
N HIS A 47 15.30 -0.57 -7.42
CA HIS A 47 16.32 -0.52 -8.47
C HIS A 47 15.94 0.39 -9.63
N ALA A 48 14.69 0.34 -10.10
CA ALA A 48 14.21 1.20 -11.18
C ALA A 48 14.20 2.69 -10.76
N MET A 49 13.93 2.96 -9.49
CA MET A 49 13.91 4.31 -8.93
C MET A 49 15.29 4.84 -8.52
N ASP A 50 16.29 3.97 -8.34
CA ASP A 50 17.66 4.39 -8.02
C ASP A 50 18.25 5.29 -9.11
N GLY A 51 17.97 4.99 -10.39
CA GLY A 51 18.36 5.85 -11.52
C GLY A 51 17.57 7.16 -11.59
N PHE A 52 16.40 7.23 -10.94
CA PHE A 52 15.51 8.40 -10.91
C PHE A 52 15.83 9.39 -9.78
N ARG A 53 16.68 9.00 -8.81
CA ARG A 53 17.07 9.81 -7.65
C ARG A 53 17.63 11.19 -8.03
N HIS A 54 18.10 11.37 -9.26
CA HIS A 54 18.69 12.61 -9.76
C HIS A 54 17.68 13.78 -9.89
N GLU A 55 16.37 13.52 -9.87
CA GLU A 55 15.32 14.56 -9.91
C GLU A 55 14.74 14.89 -8.52
N GLY A 56 15.46 14.55 -7.43
CA GLY A 56 15.01 14.81 -6.06
C GLY A 56 13.83 13.96 -5.60
N ILE A 57 13.51 12.87 -6.33
CA ILE A 57 12.50 11.89 -5.96
C ILE A 57 13.20 10.61 -5.52
N ILE A 58 13.02 10.23 -4.26
CA ILE A 58 13.60 9.01 -3.68
C ILE A 58 12.44 8.16 -3.18
N TRP A 59 12.37 6.92 -3.66
CA TRP A 59 11.42 5.94 -3.17
C TRP A 59 12.16 4.74 -2.58
N THR A 60 11.75 4.31 -1.40
CA THR A 60 12.29 3.13 -0.73
C THR A 60 11.18 2.28 -0.15
N ALA A 61 11.45 0.98 -0.05
CA ALA A 61 10.59 0.01 0.60
C ALA A 61 11.23 -0.50 1.89
N LYS A 62 10.40 -0.92 2.83
CA LYS A 62 10.82 -1.68 3.99
C LYS A 62 9.92 -2.89 4.15
N THR A 63 10.47 -4.08 3.93
CA THR A 63 9.80 -5.33 4.28
C THR A 63 9.89 -5.58 5.79
N PHE A 64 8.82 -6.09 6.37
CA PHE A 64 8.74 -6.46 7.78
C PHE A 64 9.00 -7.94 7.95
N THR A 65 9.77 -8.32 8.98
CA THR A 65 10.16 -9.72 9.18
C THR A 65 9.00 -10.57 9.70
N ASP A 66 8.82 -11.75 9.09
CA ASP A 66 7.80 -12.77 9.41
C ASP A 66 8.24 -13.71 10.56
N ARG A 67 9.55 -13.95 10.71
CA ARG A 67 10.12 -14.94 11.64
C ARG A 67 10.55 -14.33 12.99
N GLY A 68 10.07 -14.95 14.07
CA GLY A 68 10.55 -14.74 15.45
C GLY A 68 9.43 -14.49 16.47
N HIS A 69 9.69 -14.82 17.75
CA HIS A 69 8.81 -14.48 18.87
C HIS A 69 8.74 -12.94 18.96
N LYS A 70 7.59 -12.32 18.63
CA LYS A 70 7.40 -10.87 18.39
C LYS A 70 7.72 -10.37 16.96
N SER A 71 7.38 -11.11 15.91
CA SER A 71 7.55 -10.68 14.52
C SER A 71 6.94 -9.29 14.27
N GLN A 72 7.62 -8.46 13.50
CA GLN A 72 7.20 -7.08 13.27
C GLN A 72 5.86 -7.03 12.54
N GLU A 73 5.66 -7.95 11.60
CA GLU A 73 4.41 -8.16 10.86
C GLU A 73 3.24 -8.43 11.82
N SER A 74 3.40 -9.27 12.84
CA SER A 74 2.31 -9.55 13.80
C SER A 74 1.84 -8.31 14.58
N ARG A 75 2.73 -7.32 14.74
CA ARG A 75 2.46 -6.09 15.46
C ARG A 75 1.91 -4.99 14.56
N ILE A 76 2.39 -4.91 13.33
CA ILE A 76 2.06 -3.84 12.37
C ILE A 76 0.86 -4.24 11.51
N GLY A 77 0.71 -5.54 11.22
CA GLY A 77 -0.30 -6.08 10.30
C GLY A 77 -0.01 -5.80 8.83
N ALA A 78 1.25 -5.49 8.50
CA ALA A 78 1.72 -5.17 7.16
C ALA A 78 2.92 -6.06 6.82
N ASP A 79 3.07 -6.39 5.54
CA ASP A 79 4.24 -7.07 5.01
C ASP A 79 5.33 -6.07 4.64
N PHE A 80 4.95 -4.85 4.24
CA PHE A 80 5.92 -3.79 3.95
C PHE A 80 5.37 -2.38 4.16
N ALA A 81 6.27 -1.40 4.14
CA ALA A 81 5.98 0.02 4.00
C ALA A 81 6.69 0.60 2.78
N GLY A 82 6.02 1.48 2.04
CA GLY A 82 6.63 2.30 0.99
C GLY A 82 6.82 3.71 1.51
N VAL A 83 7.98 4.31 1.24
CA VAL A 83 8.32 5.67 1.65
C VAL A 83 8.78 6.48 0.44
N LEU A 84 8.13 7.62 0.25
CA LEU A 84 8.51 8.65 -0.69
C LEU A 84 9.19 9.78 0.06
N LYS A 85 10.38 10.16 -0.39
CA LYS A 85 11.05 11.40 -0.02
C LYS A 85 11.21 12.26 -1.26
N LEU A 86 10.67 13.47 -1.19
CA LEU A 86 10.85 14.52 -2.18
C LEU A 86 11.82 15.55 -1.59
N ASP A 87 12.93 15.79 -2.28
CA ASP A 87 13.93 16.79 -1.93
C ASP A 87 14.15 17.70 -3.15
N LEU A 88 13.21 18.62 -3.32
CA LEU A 88 13.18 19.58 -4.41
C LEU A 88 13.54 20.97 -3.88
N ALA A 89 14.07 21.84 -4.75
CA ALA A 89 14.58 23.17 -4.37
C ALA A 89 13.64 24.05 -3.51
N ARG A 90 12.32 23.77 -3.48
CA ARG A 90 11.33 24.51 -2.69
C ARG A 90 10.42 23.63 -1.83
N VAL A 91 10.57 22.30 -1.90
CA VAL A 91 9.69 21.35 -1.23
C VAL A 91 10.54 20.21 -0.71
N SER A 92 10.60 20.07 0.62
CA SER A 92 11.06 18.84 1.27
C SER A 92 9.86 18.17 1.92
N LEU A 93 9.54 16.98 1.46
CA LEU A 93 8.41 16.19 1.96
C LEU A 93 8.84 14.74 2.11
N SER A 94 8.41 14.12 3.19
CA SER A 94 8.50 12.67 3.34
C SER A 94 7.15 12.11 3.74
N THR A 95 6.70 11.08 3.04
CA THR A 95 5.40 10.44 3.25
C THR A 95 5.49 8.96 2.98
N GLY A 96 4.69 8.14 3.66
CA GLY A 96 4.71 6.70 3.45
C GLY A 96 3.35 6.05 3.60
N PHE A 97 3.28 4.77 3.29
CA PHE A 97 2.09 3.95 3.48
C PHE A 97 2.45 2.57 4.03
N LEU A 98 1.48 1.91 4.65
CA LEU A 98 1.57 0.50 5.05
C LEU A 98 0.85 -0.38 4.03
N ALA A 99 1.40 -1.55 3.75
CA ALA A 99 0.81 -2.50 2.83
C ALA A 99 0.88 -3.94 3.34
N GLN A 100 -0.25 -4.63 3.25
CA GLN A 100 -0.32 -6.09 3.30
C GLN A 100 -0.39 -6.62 1.86
N ALA A 101 0.41 -7.61 1.53
CA ALA A 101 0.34 -8.34 0.28
C ALA A 101 -0.67 -9.49 0.36
N LYS A 102 -1.29 -9.81 -0.76
CA LYS A 102 -2.09 -11.03 -0.90
C LYS A 102 -2.06 -11.57 -2.33
N LEU A 103 -1.59 -12.80 -2.50
CA LEU A 103 -1.75 -13.53 -3.76
C LEU A 103 -3.14 -14.19 -3.78
N VAL A 104 -4.01 -13.74 -4.68
CA VAL A 104 -5.39 -14.25 -4.82
C VAL A 104 -5.89 -14.01 -6.26
N ASP A 105 -6.52 -15.03 -6.87
CA ASP A 105 -7.13 -14.88 -8.19
C ASP A 105 -8.40 -14.00 -8.10
N PRO A 106 -8.66 -13.09 -9.07
CA PRO A 106 -9.86 -12.27 -9.08
C PRO A 106 -11.19 -13.02 -9.00
N ARG A 107 -11.22 -14.28 -9.43
CA ARG A 107 -12.41 -15.15 -9.41
C ARG A 107 -12.61 -15.83 -8.06
N ASP A 108 -11.59 -15.86 -7.22
CA ASP A 108 -11.59 -16.59 -5.97
C ASP A 108 -12.00 -15.73 -4.78
N SER A 109 -12.60 -16.37 -3.78
CA SER A 109 -12.86 -15.78 -2.48
C SER A 109 -11.91 -16.38 -1.45
N LEU A 110 -11.37 -15.52 -0.58
CA LEU A 110 -10.58 -16.00 0.54
C LEU A 110 -11.42 -16.90 1.46
N SER A 111 -10.80 -17.93 2.04
CA SER A 111 -11.47 -18.70 3.08
C SER A 111 -11.89 -17.79 4.23
N LYS A 112 -12.90 -18.20 5.02
CA LYS A 112 -13.38 -17.38 6.16
C LYS A 112 -12.24 -17.05 7.12
N LYS A 113 -11.36 -18.01 7.39
CA LYS A 113 -10.21 -17.86 8.29
C LYS A 113 -9.18 -16.87 7.73
N GLU A 114 -8.83 -16.98 6.46
CA GLU A 114 -7.88 -16.08 5.81
C GLU A 114 -8.42 -14.67 5.70
N TYR A 115 -9.70 -14.52 5.32
CA TYR A 115 -10.35 -13.21 5.26
C TYR A 115 -10.37 -12.53 6.63
N GLN A 116 -10.71 -13.27 7.70
CA GLN A 116 -10.68 -12.74 9.06
C GLN A 116 -9.27 -12.32 9.49
N ARG A 117 -8.25 -13.10 9.12
CA ARG A 117 -6.84 -12.74 9.36
C ARG A 117 -6.48 -11.44 8.62
N LEU A 118 -6.81 -11.35 7.33
CA LEU A 118 -6.56 -10.15 6.52
C LEU A 118 -7.26 -8.92 7.09
N VAL A 119 -8.52 -9.05 7.53
CA VAL A 119 -9.25 -7.96 8.20
C VAL A 119 -8.56 -7.54 9.50
N SER A 120 -8.05 -8.49 10.29
CA SER A 120 -7.30 -8.18 11.51
C SER A 120 -6.01 -7.42 11.20
N GLN A 121 -5.25 -7.85 10.18
CA GLN A 121 -4.06 -7.16 9.68
C GLN A 121 -4.39 -5.73 9.23
N CYS A 122 -5.44 -5.56 8.43
CA CYS A 122 -5.95 -4.24 8.02
C CYS A 122 -6.26 -3.33 9.22
N ARG A 123 -6.90 -3.86 10.27
CA ARG A 123 -7.20 -3.09 11.49
C ARG A 123 -5.93 -2.67 12.23
N PHE A 124 -4.91 -3.52 12.29
CA PHE A 124 -3.62 -3.16 12.90
C PHE A 124 -2.90 -2.06 12.12
N MET A 125 -2.89 -2.15 10.79
CA MET A 125 -2.31 -1.10 9.95
C MET A 125 -3.06 0.22 10.12
N LEU A 126 -4.40 0.20 10.07
CA LEU A 126 -5.24 1.40 10.22
C LEU A 126 -5.12 2.07 11.59
N HIS A 127 -4.80 1.31 12.64
CA HIS A 127 -4.52 1.87 13.96
C HIS A 127 -3.20 2.66 13.98
N ILE A 128 -2.27 2.37 13.08
CA ILE A 128 -1.00 3.09 12.92
C ILE A 128 -1.20 4.26 11.96
N SER A 129 -1.76 4.00 10.77
CA SER A 129 -1.90 5.00 9.72
C SER A 129 -3.16 4.78 8.87
N PRO A 130 -3.91 5.85 8.54
CA PRO A 130 -4.97 5.77 7.55
C PRO A 130 -4.45 5.45 6.14
N ALA A 131 -3.17 5.72 5.85
CA ALA A 131 -2.51 5.35 4.59
C ALA A 131 -2.11 3.86 4.61
N SER A 132 -3.12 3.00 4.69
CA SER A 132 -2.96 1.55 4.78
C SER A 132 -3.71 0.86 3.64
N TYR A 133 -3.05 -0.08 2.97
CA TYR A 133 -3.52 -0.68 1.73
C TYR A 133 -3.29 -2.19 1.70
N VAL A 134 -4.01 -2.86 0.82
CA VAL A 134 -3.78 -4.28 0.49
C VAL A 134 -3.42 -4.38 -0.98
N PHE A 135 -2.24 -4.93 -1.25
CA PHE A 135 -1.73 -5.19 -2.58
C PHE A 135 -2.14 -6.61 -2.98
N LEU A 136 -3.10 -6.70 -3.89
CA LEU A 136 -3.59 -7.94 -4.45
C LEU A 136 -2.77 -8.30 -5.68
N TYR A 137 -2.18 -9.49 -5.66
CA TYR A 137 -1.42 -10.04 -6.77
C TYR A 137 -2.20 -11.17 -7.42
N SER A 138 -2.11 -11.23 -8.74
CA SER A 138 -2.55 -12.36 -9.53
C SER A 138 -1.77 -12.39 -10.85
N VAL A 139 -1.92 -13.47 -11.61
CA VAL A 139 -1.42 -13.54 -12.99
C VAL A 139 -2.04 -12.46 -13.90
N SER A 140 -3.17 -11.88 -13.51
CA SER A 140 -3.83 -10.80 -14.26
C SER A 140 -3.26 -9.40 -13.95
N GLY A 141 -2.41 -9.27 -12.94
CA GLY A 141 -1.78 -8.01 -12.55
C GLY A 141 -1.87 -7.71 -11.06
N ILE A 142 -1.53 -6.46 -10.72
CA ILE A 142 -1.54 -5.94 -9.35
C ILE A 142 -2.69 -4.94 -9.19
N GLN A 143 -3.47 -5.11 -8.13
CA GLN A 143 -4.57 -4.20 -7.76
C GLN A 143 -4.38 -3.77 -6.31
N ILE A 144 -4.67 -2.52 -5.98
CA ILE A 144 -4.49 -1.98 -4.64
C ILE A 144 -5.84 -1.59 -4.05
N VAL A 145 -6.16 -2.13 -2.87
CA VAL A 145 -7.41 -1.87 -2.14
C VAL A 145 -7.11 -1.09 -0.87
N PRO A 146 -7.81 0.01 -0.56
CA PRO A 146 -7.69 0.67 0.74
C PRO A 146 -8.10 -0.28 1.88
N ALA A 147 -7.28 -0.39 2.93
CA ALA A 147 -7.54 -1.30 4.05
C ALA A 147 -8.89 -1.04 4.73
N ILE A 148 -9.33 0.22 4.77
CA ILE A 148 -10.63 0.63 5.33
C ILE A 148 -11.83 0.04 4.58
N SER A 149 -11.68 -0.25 3.29
CA SER A 149 -12.73 -0.89 2.48
C SER A 149 -12.94 -2.35 2.91
N LEU A 150 -11.85 -3.05 3.28
CA LEU A 150 -11.90 -4.44 3.73
C LEU A 150 -12.51 -4.58 5.13
N THR A 151 -12.22 -3.67 6.06
CA THR A 151 -12.71 -3.77 7.44
C THR A 151 -14.22 -3.67 7.58
N ASN A 152 -14.90 -3.12 6.57
CA ASN A 152 -16.34 -2.88 6.55
C ASN A 152 -17.08 -3.74 5.51
N ALA A 153 -16.36 -4.54 4.73
CA ALA A 153 -16.94 -5.37 3.69
C ALA A 153 -17.50 -6.68 4.23
N LYS A 154 -18.70 -7.06 3.77
CA LYS A 154 -19.33 -8.37 4.05
C LYS A 154 -18.86 -9.47 3.09
N GLN A 155 -18.24 -9.08 1.98
CA GLN A 155 -17.88 -9.96 0.88
C GLN A 155 -16.39 -10.35 0.99
N ARG A 156 -16.06 -11.62 0.72
CA ARG A 156 -14.74 -12.21 1.00
C ARG A 156 -13.76 -12.17 -0.17
N ASN A 157 -14.15 -11.59 -1.30
CA ASN A 157 -13.29 -11.43 -2.47
C ASN A 157 -12.84 -9.95 -2.54
N PRO A 158 -11.61 -9.61 -2.11
CA PRO A 158 -11.12 -8.24 -2.14
C PRO A 158 -11.25 -7.52 -3.50
N TYR A 159 -11.26 -8.24 -4.63
CA TYR A 159 -11.41 -7.65 -5.97
C TYR A 159 -12.79 -7.06 -6.25
N LEU A 160 -13.82 -7.40 -5.48
CA LEU A 160 -15.15 -6.79 -5.62
C LEU A 160 -15.28 -5.45 -4.87
N LEU A 161 -14.21 -4.98 -4.21
CA LEU A 161 -14.16 -3.65 -3.58
C LEU A 161 -13.65 -2.59 -4.56
N TYR A 162 -13.78 -1.32 -4.14
CA TYR A 162 -13.06 -0.23 -4.79
C TYR A 162 -11.55 -0.51 -4.74
N LYS A 163 -10.92 -0.38 -5.91
CA LYS A 163 -9.52 -0.73 -6.13
C LYS A 163 -8.89 0.22 -7.12
N MET A 164 -7.58 0.42 -6.99
CA MET A 164 -6.76 1.17 -7.90
C MET A 164 -5.86 0.21 -8.67
N THR A 165 -5.52 0.58 -9.90
CA THR A 165 -4.40 -0.04 -10.61
C THR A 165 -3.07 0.34 -9.96
N PHE A 166 -2.01 -0.41 -10.26
CA PHE A 166 -0.65 -0.11 -9.80
C PHE A 166 -0.23 1.31 -10.17
N SER A 167 -0.37 1.72 -11.43
CA SER A 167 -0.02 3.05 -11.91
C SER A 167 -0.83 4.15 -11.23
N GLN A 168 -2.15 3.99 -11.10
CA GLN A 168 -2.98 4.99 -10.40
C GLN A 168 -2.56 5.16 -8.94
N PHE A 169 -2.26 4.05 -8.25
CA PHE A 169 -1.80 4.11 -6.86
C PHE A 169 -0.49 4.88 -6.74
N PHE A 170 0.51 4.53 -7.56
CA PHE A 170 1.82 5.18 -7.50
C PHE A 170 1.79 6.62 -8.02
N GLU A 171 0.93 6.96 -8.98
CA GLU A 171 0.69 8.35 -9.39
C GLU A 171 0.20 9.18 -8.21
N TYR A 172 -0.82 8.71 -7.50
CA TYR A 172 -1.32 9.41 -6.31
C TYR A 172 -0.29 9.46 -5.17
N HIS A 173 0.49 8.41 -4.98
CA HIS A 173 1.51 8.38 -3.95
C HIS A 173 2.65 9.36 -4.24
N LEU A 174 3.18 9.35 -5.47
CA LEU A 174 4.23 10.24 -5.93
C LEU A 174 3.79 11.70 -5.99
N ALA A 175 2.53 11.96 -6.34
CA ALA A 175 1.91 13.27 -6.24
C ALA A 175 1.57 13.67 -4.78
N SER A 176 1.85 12.81 -3.80
CA SER A 176 1.57 13.02 -2.37
C SER A 176 0.09 13.24 -2.04
N PHE A 177 -0.82 12.75 -2.90
CA PHE A 177 -2.25 12.68 -2.60
C PHE A 177 -2.60 11.54 -1.66
N ILE A 178 -1.78 10.48 -1.64
CA ILE A 178 -1.88 9.40 -0.66
C ILE A 178 -0.55 9.18 0.06
N GLY A 179 -0.66 8.90 1.35
CA GLY A 179 0.47 8.70 2.24
C GLY A 179 0.26 9.44 3.56
N ASP A 180 1.07 9.06 4.55
CA ASP A 180 1.09 9.64 5.87
C ASP A 180 2.51 10.16 6.15
N TYR A 181 2.64 11.46 6.41
CA TYR A 181 3.93 12.10 6.69
C TYR A 181 4.63 11.48 7.91
N ARG A 182 3.85 10.91 8.82
CA ARG A 182 4.33 10.21 10.01
C ARG A 182 5.12 8.93 9.66
N LEU A 183 4.85 8.35 8.49
CA LEU A 183 5.57 7.20 7.95
C LEU A 183 6.77 7.59 7.07
N GLY A 184 7.12 8.88 7.00
CA GLY A 184 8.21 9.40 6.18
C GLY A 184 9.63 8.99 6.62
N ILE A 185 9.78 8.21 7.69
CA ILE A 185 11.06 7.63 8.10
C ILE A 185 10.88 6.10 8.11
N PRO A 186 11.60 5.34 7.28
CA PRO A 186 11.49 3.88 7.21
C PRO A 186 12.18 3.20 8.42
N SER A 187 11.82 3.56 9.65
CA SER A 187 12.33 2.93 10.88
C SER A 187 11.19 2.36 11.73
N ILE A 188 11.44 1.19 12.33
CA ILE A 188 10.47 0.52 13.20
C ILE A 188 10.20 1.37 14.45
N GLU A 189 11.19 2.14 14.88
CA GLU A 189 11.11 3.04 16.02
C GLU A 189 10.19 4.23 15.72
N ALA A 190 10.31 4.82 14.52
CA ALA A 190 9.39 5.85 14.06
C ALA A 190 7.95 5.34 14.01
N ILE A 191 7.72 4.15 13.43
CA ILE A 191 6.39 3.52 13.34
C ILE A 191 5.80 3.23 14.73
N LYS A 192 6.62 2.81 15.70
CA LYS A 192 6.17 2.56 17.08
C LYS A 192 5.72 3.85 17.78
N ASN A 193 6.42 4.96 17.53
CA ASN A 193 6.13 6.24 18.17
C ASN A 193 4.79 6.84 17.69
N LEU A 194 4.30 6.46 16.51
CA LEU A 194 3.01 6.93 15.97
C LEU A 194 1.79 6.42 16.76
N ARG A 195 1.94 5.36 17.56
CA ARG A 195 0.85 4.81 18.38
C ARG A 195 0.50 5.69 19.59
N THR A 196 1.41 6.59 19.97
CA THR A 196 1.31 7.36 21.22
C THR A 196 0.70 8.75 21.02
N ASP A 197 0.74 9.28 19.79
CA ASP A 197 0.32 10.66 19.50
C ASP A 197 -1.01 10.66 18.74
N SER A 198 -2.12 10.70 19.48
CA SER A 198 -3.46 10.86 18.91
C SER A 198 -4.25 11.92 19.67
N ILE A 199 -3.87 13.19 19.51
CA ILE A 199 -4.73 14.34 19.83
C ILE A 199 -5.16 14.96 18.51
N ALA A 200 -6.30 14.52 17.97
CA ALA A 200 -6.92 15.20 16.84
C ALA A 200 -7.45 16.57 17.29
N GLN A 201 -6.78 17.65 16.88
CA GLN A 201 -7.15 19.02 17.31
C GLN A 201 -8.35 19.60 16.56
N ARG A 202 -8.72 19.07 15.39
CA ARG A 202 -9.85 19.53 14.58
C ARG A 202 -10.49 18.34 13.85
N VAL A 203 -11.79 18.13 14.04
CA VAL A 203 -12.56 17.02 13.46
C VAL A 203 -13.68 17.60 12.60
N LEU A 204 -13.78 17.15 11.34
CA LEU A 204 -14.96 17.35 10.51
C LEU A 204 -15.76 16.04 10.52
N PHE A 205 -16.97 16.08 11.07
CA PHE A 205 -17.87 14.93 11.14
C PHE A 205 -18.89 15.00 10.00
N LEU A 206 -18.83 14.02 9.08
CA LEU A 206 -19.79 13.83 8.01
C LEU A 206 -20.48 12.48 8.22
N SER A 207 -21.81 12.47 8.31
CA SER A 207 -22.60 11.24 8.39
C SER A 207 -23.63 11.18 7.28
N ALA A 208 -23.91 9.97 6.80
CA ALA A 208 -24.95 9.70 5.81
C ALA A 208 -25.88 8.63 6.39
N THR A 209 -27.18 8.91 6.41
CA THR A 209 -28.22 7.96 6.79
C THR A 209 -29.06 7.61 5.57
N SER A 210 -29.35 6.32 5.39
CA SER A 210 -30.27 5.86 4.36
C SER A 210 -31.67 5.77 4.95
N SER A 211 -32.60 6.61 4.48
CA SER A 211 -34.01 6.47 4.81
C SER A 211 -34.63 5.35 3.96
N LYS A 212 -34.84 4.17 4.56
CA LYS A 212 -35.74 3.19 3.97
C LYS A 212 -37.17 3.71 4.09
N SER A 213 -37.77 4.18 2.99
CA SER A 213 -39.22 4.32 2.90
C SER A 213 -39.86 2.94 3.04
N ARG A 214 -40.54 2.69 4.15
CA ARG A 214 -41.51 1.59 4.23
C ARG A 214 -42.66 1.93 3.29
N SER A 215 -42.72 1.29 2.13
CA SER A 215 -43.98 1.17 1.38
C SER A 215 -44.92 0.30 2.21
N LYS A 216 -46.10 0.85 2.50
CA LYS A 216 -47.24 0.15 3.12
C LYS A 216 -47.72 -0.99 2.24
#